data_AF-A0A2P5VK57-F1
#
_entry.id   AF-A0A2P5VK57-F1
#
_cell.length_a   1.000
_cell.length_b   1.000
_cell.length_c   1.000
_cell.angle_alpha   90.00
_cell.angle_beta   90.00
_cell.angle_gamma   90.00
#
_symmetry.space_group_name_H-M   'P 1'
#
loop_
_entity.id
_entity.type
_entity.pdbx_description
1 polymer ?
#
loop_
_entity_poly.entity_id
_entity_poly.type
_entity_poly.pdbx_seq_one_letter_code
_entity_poly.pdbx_strand_id
1 'polypeptide(L)'
;ALAYIARMTRSFMLDQLNQEYVLTARVKGLSERAVIWNHAFRNVLVQLITIIGLTYASLLEGSVLTETIFAWPGIGQYITTSLFNADMNAVIGGTVVVGICFVGVNVFSDILYRIVDPRSRG
;
A
#
# COMPACT_ATOMS: atom_id res chain seq x y z
N ALA A 1 -12.16 7.59 0.84
CA ALA A 1 -11.16 6.55 1.13
C ALA A 1 -11.76 5.14 1.18
N LEU A 2 -12.65 4.84 2.13
CA LEU A 2 -13.14 3.46 2.35
C LEU A 2 -13.79 2.81 1.11
N ALA A 3 -14.64 3.55 0.38
CA ALA A 3 -15.29 3.07 -0.84
C ALA A 3 -14.30 2.70 -1.96
N TYR A 4 -13.18 3.43 -2.06
CA TYR A 4 -12.12 3.16 -3.03
C TYR A 4 -11.32 1.91 -2.63
N ILE A 5 -10.93 1.81 -1.36
CA ILE A 5 -10.22 0.65 -0.81
C ILE A 5 -11.07 -0.63 -0.98
N ALA A 6 -12.38 -0.56 -0.69
CA ALA A 6 -13.29 -1.69 -0.88
C ALA A 6 -13.39 -2.11 -2.37
N ARG A 7 -13.46 -1.15 -3.29
CA ARG A 7 -13.50 -1.42 -4.74
C ARG A 7 -12.21 -2.09 -5.22
N MET A 8 -11.06 -1.59 -4.79
CA MET A 8 -9.75 -2.14 -5.16
C MET A 8 -9.55 -3.54 -4.56
N THR A 9 -9.91 -3.73 -3.29
CA THR A 9 -9.91 -5.05 -2.62
C THR A 9 -10.74 -6.05 -3.42
N ARG A 10 -11.94 -5.67 -3.86
CA ARG A 10 -12.81 -6.53 -4.68
C ARG A 10 -12.16 -6.87 -6.02
N SER A 11 -11.59 -5.88 -6.71
CA SER A 11 -10.92 -6.09 -8.01
C SER A 11 -9.78 -7.10 -7.90
N PHE A 12 -8.87 -6.87 -6.95
CA PHE A 12 -7.73 -7.75 -6.73
C PHE A 12 -8.13 -9.15 -6.28
N MET A 13 -9.17 -9.28 -5.44
CA MET A 13 -9.70 -10.59 -5.06
C MET A 13 -10.26 -11.35 -6.25
N LEU A 14 -10.96 -10.69 -7.18
CA LEU A 14 -11.47 -11.33 -8.40
C LEU A 14 -10.32 -11.80 -9.30
N ASP A 15 -9.29 -10.96 -9.49
CA ASP A 15 -8.11 -11.32 -10.28
C ASP A 15 -7.36 -12.50 -9.67
N GLN A 16 -7.21 -12.53 -8.33
CA GLN A 16 -6.53 -13.61 -7.63
C GLN A 16 -7.31 -14.92 -7.66
N LEU A 17 -8.65 -14.87 -7.56
CA LEU A 17 -9.50 -16.06 -7.62
C LEU A 17 -9.51 -16.74 -9.00
N ASN A 18 -9.17 -16.00 -10.06
CA ASN A 18 -9.07 -16.52 -11.43
C ASN A 18 -7.70 -17.15 -11.76
N GLN A 19 -6.74 -17.16 -10.83
CA GLN A 19 -5.40 -17.70 -11.07
C GLN A 19 -5.33 -19.22 -10.94
N GLU A 20 -4.40 -19.84 -11.67
CA GLU A 20 -4.22 -21.31 -11.71
C GLU A 20 -3.85 -21.93 -10.34
N TYR A 21 -3.22 -21.17 -9.45
CA TYR A 21 -2.91 -21.66 -8.10
C TYR A 21 -4.17 -21.89 -7.25
N VAL A 22 -5.24 -21.12 -7.50
CA VAL A 22 -6.54 -21.27 -6.83
C VAL A 22 -7.24 -22.54 -7.31
N LEU A 23 -7.21 -22.80 -8.61
CA LEU A 23 -7.67 -24.07 -9.18
C LEU A 23 -6.92 -25.25 -8.55
N THR A 24 -5.59 -25.16 -8.49
CA THR A 24 -4.74 -26.20 -7.89
C THR A 24 -5.07 -26.42 -6.42
N ALA A 25 -5.30 -25.35 -5.65
CA ALA A 25 -5.68 -25.43 -4.25
C ALA A 25 -7.04 -26.11 -4.05
N ARG A 26 -8.02 -25.80 -4.92
CA ARG A 26 -9.34 -26.46 -4.94
C ARG A 26 -9.23 -27.95 -5.27
N VAL A 27 -8.44 -28.33 -6.28
CA VAL A 27 -8.23 -29.74 -6.66
C VAL A 27 -7.55 -30.54 -5.55
N LYS A 28 -6.69 -29.89 -4.74
CA LYS A 28 -6.09 -30.49 -3.53
C LYS A 28 -7.07 -30.68 -2.37
N GLY A 29 -8.33 -30.27 -2.50
CA GLY A 29 -9.36 -30.43 -1.46
C GLY A 29 -9.33 -29.38 -0.36
N LEU A 30 -8.65 -28.24 -0.55
CA LEU A 30 -8.69 -27.15 0.41
C LEU A 30 -10.09 -26.53 0.46
N SER A 31 -10.58 -26.24 1.68
CA SER A 31 -11.85 -25.54 1.86
C SER A 31 -11.80 -24.14 1.21
N GLU A 32 -12.92 -23.69 0.64
CA GLU A 32 -13.01 -22.35 0.01
C GLU A 32 -12.56 -21.23 0.95
N ARG A 33 -12.88 -21.34 2.25
CA ARG A 33 -12.42 -20.37 3.26
C ARG A 33 -10.90 -20.32 3.37
N ALA A 34 -10.22 -21.47 3.34
CA ALA A 34 -8.75 -21.52 3.39
C ALA A 34 -8.12 -20.97 2.10
N VAL A 35 -8.74 -21.19 0.95
CA VAL A 35 -8.28 -20.64 -0.34
C VAL A 35 -8.43 -19.11 -0.35
N ILE A 36 -9.58 -18.60 0.09
CA ILE A 36 -9.85 -17.15 0.15
C ILE A 36 -8.92 -16.47 1.15
N TRP A 37 -8.88 -16.92 2.41
CA TRP A 37 -8.14 -16.21 3.47
C TRP A 37 -6.63 -16.41 3.40
N ASN A 38 -6.15 -17.64 3.18
CA ASN A 38 -4.71 -17.92 3.26
C ASN A 38 -3.97 -17.76 1.93
N HIS A 39 -4.66 -17.92 0.79
CA HIS A 39 -4.00 -17.84 -0.52
C HIS A 39 -4.34 -16.54 -1.23
N ALA A 40 -5.61 -16.32 -1.58
CA ALA A 40 -6.01 -15.15 -2.37
C ALA A 40 -5.84 -13.84 -1.60
N PHE A 41 -6.41 -13.73 -0.40
CA PHE A 41 -6.39 -12.50 0.39
C PHE A 41 -4.98 -12.13 0.86
N ARG A 42 -4.17 -13.12 1.25
CA ARG A 42 -2.76 -12.89 1.60
C ARG A 42 -1.96 -12.32 0.42
N ASN A 43 -2.27 -12.72 -0.81
CA ASN A 43 -1.64 -12.17 -2.01
C ASN A 43 -2.15 -10.75 -2.32
N VAL A 44 -3.45 -10.51 -2.17
CA VAL A 44 -4.05 -9.18 -2.36
C VAL A 44 -3.57 -8.15 -1.33
N LEU A 45 -3.31 -8.58 -0.09
CA LEU A 45 -2.85 -7.70 1.00
C LEU A 45 -1.61 -6.88 0.62
N VAL A 46 -0.70 -7.48 -0.16
CA VAL A 46 0.51 -6.82 -0.64
C VAL A 46 0.17 -5.59 -1.47
N GLN A 47 -0.75 -5.72 -2.43
CA GLN A 47 -1.18 -4.61 -3.28
C GLN A 47 -2.06 -3.61 -2.50
N LEU A 48 -2.87 -4.10 -1.55
CA LEU A 48 -3.72 -3.24 -0.73
C LEU A 48 -2.93 -2.33 0.20
N ILE A 49 -1.81 -2.79 0.76
CA ILE A 49 -0.95 -1.95 1.61
C ILE A 49 -0.48 -0.72 0.83
N THR A 50 -0.05 -0.90 -0.42
CA THR A 50 0.36 0.20 -1.30
C THR A 50 -0.78 1.18 -1.56
N ILE A 51 -1.98 0.69 -1.87
CA ILE A 51 -3.16 1.55 -2.10
C ILE A 51 -3.57 2.30 -0.84
N ILE A 52 -3.53 1.66 0.32
CA ILE A 52 -3.83 2.29 1.61
C ILE A 52 -2.80 3.39 1.88
N GLY A 53 -1.51 3.14 1.63
CA GLY A 53 -0.45 4.14 1.76
C GLY A 53 -0.66 5.35 0.84
N LEU A 54 -0.99 5.12 -0.44
CA LEU A 54 -1.31 6.19 -1.39
C LEU A 54 -2.56 6.98 -0.97
N THR A 55 -3.59 6.29 -0.50
CA THR A 55 -4.83 6.93 -0.02
C THR A 55 -4.58 7.72 1.26
N TYR A 56 -3.66 7.26 2.11
CA TYR A 56 -3.27 7.97 3.33
C TYR A 56 -2.44 9.23 2.99
N ALA A 57 -1.53 9.15 2.01
CA ALA A 57 -0.79 10.31 1.52
C ALA A 57 -1.72 11.39 0.96
N SER A 58 -2.77 11.02 0.22
CA SER A 58 -3.75 12.00 -0.27
C SER A 58 -4.64 12.57 0.84
N LEU A 59 -4.88 11.82 1.92
CA LEU A 59 -5.53 12.36 3.12
C LEU A 59 -4.63 13.33 3.89
N LEU A 60 -3.32 13.05 3.97
CA LEU A 60 -2.33 13.96 4.56
C LEU A 60 -2.22 15.27 3.77
N GLU A 61 -2.33 15.22 2.44
CA GLU A 61 -2.38 16.44 1.61
C GLU A 61 -3.58 17.35 1.99
N GLY A 62 -4.75 16.75 2.26
CA GLY A 62 -5.91 17.48 2.79
C GLY A 62 -5.75 17.94 4.25
N SER A 63 -4.93 17.23 5.05
CA SER A 63 -4.61 17.59 6.45
C SER A 63 -3.93 18.95 6.54
N VAL A 64 -3.03 19.29 5.60
CA VAL A 64 -2.32 20.58 5.57
C VAL A 64 -3.29 21.77 5.55
N LEU A 65 -4.37 21.64 4.78
CA LEU A 65 -5.42 22.65 4.68
C LEU A 65 -6.13 22.84 6.03
N THR A 66 -6.39 21.76 6.75
CA THR A 66 -6.95 21.83 8.10
C THR A 66 -5.96 22.36 9.15
N GLU A 67 -4.67 22.01 9.06
CA GLU A 67 -3.60 22.57 9.92
C GLU A 67 -3.51 24.10 9.76
N THR A 68 -3.62 24.58 8.52
CA THR A 68 -3.57 26.01 8.19
C THR A 68 -4.82 26.76 8.69
N ILE A 69 -6.02 26.21 8.50
CA ILE A 69 -7.28 26.86 8.91
C ILE A 69 -7.42 26.88 10.45
N PHE A 70 -7.01 25.82 11.14
CA PHE A 70 -7.13 25.70 12.60
C PHE A 70 -5.88 26.16 13.37
N ALA A 71 -4.85 26.68 12.68
CA ALA A 71 -3.58 27.11 13.27
C ALA A 71 -2.93 26.06 14.19
N TRP A 72 -3.07 24.79 13.83
CA TRP A 72 -2.48 23.67 14.57
C TRP A 72 -1.06 23.42 14.06
N PRO A 73 -0.02 23.45 14.93
CA PRO A 73 1.37 23.28 14.48
C PRO A 73 1.61 21.84 14.03
N GLY A 74 1.56 21.61 12.72
CA GLY A 74 1.74 20.31 12.07
C GLY A 74 2.95 20.26 11.12
N ILE A 75 3.43 19.04 10.83
CA ILE A 75 4.56 18.80 9.93
C ILE A 75 4.21 19.19 8.48
N GLY A 76 2.94 19.07 8.09
CA GLY A 76 2.45 19.42 6.75
C GLY A 76 2.50 20.92 6.46
N GLN A 77 2.08 21.74 7.43
CA GLN A 77 2.22 23.19 7.38
C GLN A 77 3.70 23.62 7.34
N TYR A 78 4.57 22.98 8.14
CA TYR A 78 6.00 23.29 8.18
C TYR A 78 6.69 23.06 6.81
N ILE A 79 6.36 21.98 6.11
CA ILE A 79 6.92 21.68 4.78
C ILE A 79 6.38 22.64 3.72
N THR A 80 5.08 22.99 3.75
CA THR A 80 4.50 23.95 2.80
C THR A 80 5.04 25.38 3.01
N THR A 81 5.19 25.84 4.24
CA THR A 81 5.86 27.13 4.52
C THR A 81 7.32 27.14 4.06
N SER A 82 8.05 26.03 4.24
CA SER A 82 9.44 25.90 3.76
C SER A 82 9.53 25.87 2.23
N LEU A 83 8.53 25.29 1.55
CA LEU A 83 8.41 25.29 0.09
C LEU A 83 8.19 26.71 -0.46
N PHE A 84 7.31 27.51 0.17
CA PHE A 84 7.11 28.92 -0.19
C PHE A 84 8.33 29.80 0.13
N ASN A 85 9.13 29.42 1.13
CA ASN A 85 10.43 30.05 1.43
C ASN A 85 11.58 29.57 0.52
N ALA A 86 11.29 28.74 -0.50
CA ALA A 86 12.25 28.22 -1.47
C ALA A 86 13.43 27.43 -0.86
N ASP A 87 13.21 26.77 0.29
CA ASP A 87 14.26 26.02 0.97
C ASP A 87 14.42 24.62 0.35
N MET A 88 15.19 24.56 -0.75
CA MET A 88 15.30 23.41 -1.65
C MET A 88 15.87 22.14 -0.97
N ASN A 89 16.62 22.32 0.13
CA ASN A 89 17.15 21.22 0.94
C ASN A 89 16.02 20.41 1.62
N ALA A 90 14.97 21.06 2.10
CA ALA A 90 13.84 20.40 2.76
C ALA A 90 13.01 19.57 1.77
N VAL A 91 12.83 20.08 0.54
CA VAL A 91 12.09 19.41 -0.54
C VAL A 91 12.81 18.13 -0.98
N ILE A 92 14.12 18.24 -1.26
CA ILE A 92 14.93 17.09 -1.68
C ILE A 92 14.99 16.04 -0.57
N GLY A 93 15.13 16.47 0.70
CA GLY A 93 15.06 15.56 1.85
C GLY A 93 13.73 14.80 1.94
N GLY A 94 12.61 15.49 1.76
CA GLY A 94 11.28 14.88 1.76
C GLY A 94 11.11 13.86 0.63
N THR A 95 11.55 14.20 -0.59
CA THR A 95 11.48 13.27 -1.74
C THR A 95 12.32 12.02 -1.52
N VAL A 96 13.54 12.15 -0.98
CA VAL A 96 14.42 10.99 -0.70
C VAL A 96 13.80 10.07 0.35
N VAL A 97 13.23 10.61 1.42
CA VAL A 97 12.57 9.80 2.47
C VAL A 97 11.39 9.02 1.91
N VAL A 98 10.54 9.66 1.11
CA VAL A 98 9.40 8.99 0.45
C VAL A 98 9.89 7.90 -0.50
N GLY A 99 10.95 8.16 -1.27
CA GLY A 99 11.58 7.17 -2.16
C GLY A 99 12.10 5.94 -1.40
N ILE A 100 12.78 6.15 -0.27
CA ILE A 100 13.29 5.06 0.58
C ILE A 100 12.13 4.22 1.14
N CYS A 101 11.08 4.87 1.65
CA CYS A 101 9.89 4.17 2.12
C CYS A 101 9.24 3.34 1.00
N PHE A 102 9.14 3.90 -0.20
CA PHE A 102 8.56 3.21 -1.34
C PHE A 102 9.37 1.97 -1.75
N VAL A 103 10.70 2.09 -1.81
CA VAL A 103 11.59 0.95 -2.07
C VAL A 103 11.48 -0.08 -0.93
N GLY A 104 11.42 0.35 0.32
CA GLY A 104 11.25 -0.53 1.48
C GLY A 104 9.97 -1.35 1.42
N VAL A 105 8.84 -0.72 1.03
CA VAL A 105 7.56 -1.42 0.83
C VAL A 105 7.64 -2.42 -0.30
N ASN A 106 8.29 -2.07 -1.43
CA ASN A 106 8.48 -3.01 -2.54
C ASN A 106 9.35 -4.21 -2.15
N VAL A 107 10.46 -3.98 -1.45
CA VAL A 107 11.33 -5.06 -0.97
C VAL A 107 10.60 -5.94 0.05
N PHE A 108 9.82 -5.35 0.95
CA PHE A 108 9.00 -6.10 1.91
C PHE A 108 7.95 -6.96 1.20
N SER A 109 7.31 -6.40 0.18
CA SER A 109 6.40 -7.10 -0.73
C SER A 109 7.09 -8.29 -1.41
N ASP A 110 8.27 -8.10 -2.00
CA ASP A 110 9.03 -9.17 -2.66
C ASP A 110 9.45 -10.28 -1.69
N ILE A 111 9.81 -9.93 -0.46
CA ILE A 111 10.12 -10.90 0.60
C ILE A 111 8.87 -11.69 0.97
N LEU A 112 7.71 -11.04 1.09
CA LEU A 112 6.44 -11.70 1.34
C LEU A 112 6.06 -12.65 0.21
N TYR A 113 6.23 -12.24 -1.05
CA TYR A 113 6.06 -13.11 -2.21
C TYR A 113 6.96 -14.36 -2.11
N ARG A 114 8.23 -14.17 -1.74
CA ARG A 114 9.20 -15.27 -1.62
C ARG A 114 8.90 -16.24 -0.46
N ILE A 115 8.22 -15.77 0.58
CA ILE A 115 7.79 -16.60 1.72
C ILE A 115 6.48 -17.34 1.42
N VAL A 116 5.57 -16.69 0.69
CA VAL A 116 4.24 -17.24 0.35
C VAL A 116 4.33 -18.24 -0.79
N ASP A 117 5.26 -18.05 -1.74
CA ASP A 117 5.46 -18.98 -2.85
C ASP A 117 6.81 -19.74 -2.73
N PRO A 118 6.82 -20.93 -2.08
CA PRO A 118 8.04 -21.71 -1.90
C PRO A 118 8.56 -22.35 -3.20
N ARG A 119 7.88 -22.18 -4.35
CA ARG A 119 8.29 -22.71 -5.66
C ARG A 119 9.26 -21.83 -6.45
N SER A 120 9.54 -20.59 -6.00
CA SER A 120 10.63 -19.76 -6.57
C SER A 120 12.03 -20.18 -6.11
N ARG A 121 12.10 -21.17 -5.22
CA ARG A 121 13.31 -21.92 -4.94
C ARG A 121 13.34 -23.08 -5.93
N GLY A 122 14.28 -23.03 -6.88
CA GLY A 122 14.65 -24.21 -7.66
C GLY A 122 15.03 -25.40 -6.78
#